data_AF-A0A522QQL7-F1
#
_entry.id   AF-A0A522QQL7-F1
#
_cell.length_a   1.000
_cell.length_b   1.000
_cell.length_c   1.000
_cell.angle_alpha   90.00
_cell.angle_beta   90.00
_cell.angle_gamma   90.00
#
_symmetry.space_group_name_H-M   'P 1'
#
loop_
_entity.id
_entity.type
_entity.pdbx_description
1 polymer ?
#
loop_
_entity_poly.entity_id
_entity_poly.type
_entity_poly.pdbx_seq_one_letter_code
_entity_poly.pdbx_strand_id
1 'polypeptide(L)'
;MTATGRDAIKFFVNLTELDLFTAETGQPTNPALLDAEPLRQFTSIEITQEHVTVTYNEQITRYYNTNAISHREWSYKYNDDADFVKAIGKVVDLVREHLQDLPENLACPPGCGECCRSYEPFVSREDVQRIADHFGLSYPETLRRYVNKRPSADGSTVGWLKKTGPALSDPCVFLKENRPGHFTCGIYEARPNDCREFSPIGCEDVDASRWEREKARRKKEHAGGRKSRR
;
A
#
# COMPACT_ATOMS: atom_id res chain seq x y z
N MET A 1 29.28 -23.52 -24.30
CA MET A 1 30.53 -23.42 -23.51
C MET A 1 30.91 -21.95 -23.51
N THR A 2 30.50 -21.21 -22.47
CA THR A 2 31.37 -20.75 -21.35
C THR A 2 32.37 -19.70 -21.83
N ALA A 3 32.49 -18.49 -21.29
CA ALA A 3 31.97 -17.90 -20.06
C ALA A 3 32.25 -16.38 -20.08
N THR A 4 31.51 -15.63 -19.26
CA THR A 4 31.97 -14.58 -18.32
C THR A 4 32.92 -13.47 -18.81
N GLY A 5 32.71 -12.19 -18.52
CA GLY A 5 31.85 -11.57 -17.53
C GLY A 5 31.76 -10.07 -17.83
N ARG A 6 30.60 -9.49 -17.51
CA ARG A 6 30.45 -8.05 -17.44
C ARG A 6 31.27 -7.61 -16.23
N ASP A 7 32.29 -6.81 -16.47
CA ASP A 7 32.98 -6.06 -15.42
C ASP A 7 31.94 -5.18 -14.73
N ALA A 8 31.41 -5.69 -13.63
CA ALA A 8 30.79 -4.87 -12.62
C ALA A 8 31.89 -3.91 -12.17
N ILE A 9 31.74 -2.63 -12.48
CA ILE A 9 32.54 -1.56 -11.90
C ILE A 9 32.24 -1.59 -10.40
N LYS A 10 33.00 -2.40 -9.67
CA LYS A 10 33.10 -2.30 -8.22
C LYS A 10 33.88 -1.02 -7.99
N PHE A 11 33.18 0.07 -7.70
CA PHE A 11 33.78 1.22 -7.05
C PHE A 11 34.26 0.78 -5.67
N PHE A 12 35.44 0.17 -5.61
CA PHE A 12 36.25 0.21 -4.40
C PHE A 12 36.79 1.63 -4.34
N VAL A 13 36.16 2.48 -3.52
CA VAL A 13 36.73 3.78 -3.20
C VAL A 13 38.04 3.52 -2.47
N ASN A 14 39.15 3.74 -3.18
CA ASN A 14 40.47 3.72 -2.58
C ASN A 14 40.53 4.90 -1.60
N LEU A 15 40.54 4.60 -0.29
CA LEU A 15 40.54 5.61 0.78
C LEU A 15 41.75 6.58 0.70
N THR A 16 42.75 6.26 -0.12
CA THR A 16 43.92 7.11 -0.37
C THR A 16 43.68 8.21 -1.41
N GLU A 17 42.59 8.16 -2.18
CA GLU A 17 42.27 9.09 -3.29
C GLU A 17 41.06 9.98 -2.99
N LEU A 18 40.60 9.99 -1.73
CA LEU A 18 39.42 10.73 -1.29
C LEU A 18 39.49 12.22 -1.66
N ASP A 19 40.66 12.87 -1.59
CA ASP A 19 40.79 14.29 -1.95
C ASP A 19 40.50 14.56 -3.43
N LEU A 20 40.86 13.63 -4.33
CA LEU A 20 40.57 13.73 -5.77
C LEU A 20 39.06 13.61 -6.02
N PHE A 21 38.39 12.72 -5.28
CA PHE A 21 36.94 12.55 -5.37
C PHE A 21 36.17 13.79 -4.87
N THR A 22 36.64 14.47 -3.81
CA THR A 22 36.06 15.75 -3.37
C THR A 22 36.20 16.80 -4.47
N ALA A 23 37.38 16.88 -5.09
CA ALA A 23 37.64 17.86 -6.13
C ALA A 23 36.79 17.62 -7.39
N GLU A 24 36.53 16.37 -7.76
CA GLU A 24 35.73 16.00 -8.93
C GLU A 24 34.22 16.15 -8.70
N THR A 25 33.72 15.82 -7.50
CA THR A 25 32.27 15.73 -7.23
C THR A 25 31.72 16.86 -6.37
N GLY A 26 32.60 17.65 -5.73
CA GLY A 26 32.22 18.65 -4.73
C GLY A 26 31.70 18.07 -3.41
N GLN A 27 31.73 16.75 -3.23
CA GLN A 27 31.28 16.09 -2.01
C GLN A 27 32.42 16.02 -0.98
N PRO A 28 32.20 16.35 0.30
CA PRO A 28 33.26 16.33 1.30
C PRO A 28 33.73 14.91 1.61
N THR A 29 35.01 14.62 1.37
CA THR A 29 35.58 13.27 1.51
C THR A 29 36.48 13.08 2.73
N ASN A 30 36.55 14.06 3.63
CA ASN A 30 37.18 13.82 4.94
C ASN A 30 36.42 12.68 5.62
N PRO A 31 37.05 11.52 5.89
CA PRO A 31 36.37 10.37 6.48
C PRO A 31 35.68 10.69 7.81
N ALA A 32 36.18 11.69 8.54
CA ALA A 32 35.59 12.14 9.81
C ALA A 32 34.27 12.91 9.62
N LEU A 33 33.99 13.44 8.42
CA LEU A 33 32.72 14.07 8.05
C LEU A 33 31.75 13.08 7.40
N LEU A 34 32.24 11.92 6.98
CA LEU A 34 31.39 10.85 6.45
C LEU A 34 30.65 10.20 7.61
N ASP A 35 29.34 10.18 7.49
CA ASP A 35 28.50 9.39 8.37
C ASP A 35 28.74 7.90 8.15
N ALA A 36 29.57 7.31 9.01
CA ALA A 36 29.88 5.89 9.01
C ALA A 36 28.97 5.07 9.93
N GLU A 37 27.94 5.68 10.53
CA GLU A 37 27.01 4.91 11.33
C GLU A 37 26.18 3.98 10.44
N PRO A 38 26.05 2.69 10.81
CA PRO A 38 25.29 1.75 10.01
C PRO A 38 23.81 2.17 9.96
N LEU A 39 23.21 2.03 8.79
CA LEU A 39 21.77 2.11 8.63
C LEU A 39 21.12 0.95 9.39
N ARG A 40 20.35 1.26 10.44
CA ARG A 40 19.68 0.26 11.30
C ARG A 40 18.19 0.18 11.05
N GLN A 41 17.56 1.33 10.82
CA GLN A 41 16.12 1.43 10.58
C GLN A 41 15.86 2.39 9.43
N PHE A 42 14.94 1.98 8.56
CA PHE A 42 14.53 2.73 7.38
C PHE A 42 13.23 3.49 7.69
N THR A 43 13.17 4.77 7.30
CA THR A 43 11.98 5.61 7.52
C THR A 43 11.25 5.89 6.20
N SER A 44 11.93 6.47 5.21
CA SER A 44 11.30 6.83 3.93
C SER A 44 12.32 6.95 2.79
N ILE A 45 11.83 6.80 1.56
CA ILE A 45 12.54 7.14 0.32
C ILE A 45 11.72 8.18 -0.42
N GLU A 46 12.35 9.30 -0.73
CA GLU A 46 11.81 10.31 -1.64
C GLU A 46 12.61 10.28 -2.94
N ILE A 47 11.91 10.21 -4.08
CA ILE A 47 12.51 10.26 -5.41
C ILE A 47 11.98 11.49 -6.11
N THR A 48 12.86 12.45 -6.35
CA THR A 48 12.56 13.68 -7.10
C THR A 48 13.08 13.56 -8.53
N GLN A 49 13.06 14.65 -9.31
CA GLN A 49 13.62 14.69 -10.66
C GLN A 49 15.15 14.62 -10.71
N GLU A 50 15.84 14.83 -9.58
CA GLU A 50 17.30 14.90 -9.54
C GLU A 50 17.95 14.08 -8.42
N HIS A 51 17.22 13.84 -7.33
CA HIS A 51 17.74 13.23 -6.12
C HIS A 51 16.87 12.07 -5.64
N VAL A 52 17.53 11.03 -5.11
CA VAL A 52 16.92 10.05 -4.22
C VAL A 52 17.38 10.37 -2.80
N THR A 53 16.45 10.67 -1.91
CA THR A 53 16.72 10.92 -0.50
C THR A 53 16.21 9.75 0.33
N VAL A 54 17.09 9.14 1.10
CA VAL A 54 16.78 8.09 2.06
C VAL A 54 16.80 8.69 3.45
N THR A 55 15.68 8.63 4.16
CA THR A 55 15.60 8.97 5.58
C THR A 55 15.71 7.70 6.40
N TYR A 56 16.61 7.69 7.39
CA TYR A 56 16.90 6.52 8.21
C TYR A 56 17.29 6.90 9.63
N ASN A 57 17.35 5.88 10.50
CA ASN A 57 17.73 6.02 11.91
C ASN A 57 16.90 7.05 12.70
N GLU A 58 15.61 7.21 12.36
CA GLU A 58 14.70 8.10 13.09
C GLU A 58 14.53 7.69 14.57
N GLN A 59 14.64 8.65 15.47
CA GLN A 59 14.42 8.49 16.90
C GLN A 59 13.43 9.54 17.39
N ILE A 60 12.38 9.07 18.07
CA ILE A 60 11.39 9.92 18.70
C ILE A 60 11.67 9.96 20.20
N THR A 61 12.23 11.08 20.67
CA THR A 61 12.40 11.36 22.10
C THR A 61 11.14 12.01 22.65
N ARG A 62 10.42 11.29 23.50
CA ARG A 62 9.16 11.76 24.08
C ARG A 62 9.42 12.51 25.39
N TYR A 63 9.02 13.78 25.45
CA TYR A 63 8.94 14.58 26.67
C TYR A 63 7.49 14.73 27.12
N TYR A 64 7.28 15.07 28.39
CA TYR A 64 5.95 15.13 29.01
C TYR A 64 4.95 16.04 28.26
N ASN A 65 5.46 17.07 27.56
CA ASN A 65 4.64 18.06 26.83
C ASN A 65 5.02 18.21 25.33
N THR A 66 6.03 17.50 24.83
CA THR A 66 6.57 17.68 23.45
C THR A 66 7.34 16.43 23.03
N ASN A 67 7.33 16.11 21.73
CA ASN A 67 8.21 15.06 21.18
C ASN A 67 9.30 15.73 20.33
N ALA A 68 10.55 15.28 20.45
CA ALA A 68 11.62 15.62 19.53
C ALA A 68 11.88 14.43 18.61
N ILE A 69 11.82 14.66 17.30
CA ILE A 69 12.13 13.66 16.28
C ILE A 69 13.50 14.02 15.71
N SER A 70 14.42 13.06 15.70
CA SER A 70 15.73 13.21 15.05
C SER A 70 15.92 12.08 14.05
N HIS A 71 16.31 12.39 12.82
CA HIS A 71 16.57 11.41 11.78
C HIS A 71 17.87 11.74 11.04
N ARG A 72 18.33 10.79 10.21
CA ARG A 72 19.49 10.95 9.34
C ARG A 72 19.03 10.87 7.89
N GLU A 73 19.70 11.61 7.02
CA GLU A 73 19.37 11.68 5.59
C GLU A 73 20.59 11.36 4.76
N TRP A 74 20.41 10.51 3.76
CA TRP A 74 21.38 10.29 2.70
C TRP A 74 20.72 10.66 1.37
N SER A 75 21.29 11.64 0.68
CA SER A 75 20.79 12.11 -0.62
C SER A 75 21.79 11.77 -1.71
N TYR A 76 21.31 11.13 -2.76
CA TYR A 76 22.08 10.79 -3.94
C TYR A 76 21.51 11.48 -5.17
N LYS A 77 22.32 12.32 -5.80
CA LYS A 77 22.01 12.92 -7.08
C LYS A 77 22.24 11.87 -8.17
N TYR A 78 21.15 11.34 -8.71
CA TYR A 78 21.22 10.16 -9.56
C TYR A 78 21.35 10.47 -11.05
N ASN A 79 21.14 11.73 -11.46
CA ASN A 79 21.24 12.14 -12.86
C ASN A 79 22.64 11.92 -13.46
N ASP A 80 23.65 11.70 -12.62
CA ASP A 80 25.04 11.44 -13.04
C ASP A 80 25.29 9.93 -13.33
N ASP A 81 24.34 9.04 -13.01
CA ASP A 81 24.37 7.60 -13.34
C ASP A 81 23.29 7.24 -14.37
N ALA A 82 23.73 7.03 -15.62
CA ALA A 82 22.84 6.75 -16.75
C ALA A 82 22.08 5.41 -16.61
N ASP A 83 22.67 4.40 -15.98
CA ASP A 83 22.02 3.10 -15.78
C ASP A 83 20.93 3.22 -14.71
N PHE A 84 21.19 4.01 -13.67
CA PHE A 84 20.20 4.30 -12.62
C PHE A 84 19.03 5.12 -13.16
N VAL A 85 19.30 6.20 -13.92
CA VAL A 85 18.25 7.00 -14.60
C VAL A 85 17.38 6.11 -15.48
N LYS A 86 17.98 5.20 -16.23
CA LYS A 86 17.24 4.24 -17.08
C LYS A 86 16.40 3.26 -16.26
N ALA A 87 16.88 2.82 -15.11
CA ALA A 87 16.12 1.95 -14.21
C ALA A 87 14.91 2.67 -13.62
N ILE A 88 15.07 3.91 -13.13
CA ILE A 88 13.97 4.75 -12.65
C ILE A 88 12.98 5.04 -13.78
N GLY A 89 13.45 5.36 -14.99
CA GLY A 89 12.59 5.55 -16.16
C GLY A 89 11.69 4.35 -16.43
N LYS A 90 12.23 3.12 -16.36
CA LYS A 90 11.41 1.90 -16.49
C LYS A 90 10.36 1.75 -15.40
N VAL A 91 10.68 2.14 -14.15
CA VAL A 91 9.70 2.13 -13.05
C VAL A 91 8.60 3.14 -13.32
N VAL A 92 8.94 4.34 -13.79
CA VAL A 92 7.97 5.38 -14.16
C VAL A 92 7.08 4.91 -15.32
N ASP A 93 7.64 4.29 -16.35
CA ASP A 93 6.87 3.75 -17.48
C ASP A 93 5.93 2.63 -17.04
N LEU A 94 6.40 1.73 -16.18
CA LEU A 94 5.58 0.67 -15.56
C LEU A 94 4.43 1.27 -14.73
N VAL A 95 4.72 2.30 -13.93
CA VAL A 95 3.72 3.03 -13.15
C VAL A 95 2.69 3.67 -14.09
N ARG A 96 3.12 4.34 -15.17
CA ARG A 96 2.19 4.93 -16.15
C ARG A 96 1.33 3.90 -16.87
N GLU A 97 1.86 2.71 -17.12
CA GLU A 97 1.12 1.63 -17.78
C GLU A 97 0.04 1.03 -16.86
N HIS A 98 0.29 0.97 -15.55
CA HIS A 98 -0.52 0.18 -14.63
C HIS A 98 -1.25 0.98 -13.53
N LEU A 99 -0.79 2.17 -13.17
CA LEU A 99 -1.54 3.09 -12.32
C LEU A 99 -2.44 3.95 -13.22
N GLN A 100 -3.73 3.62 -13.23
CA GLN A 100 -4.74 4.61 -13.54
C GLN A 100 -4.89 5.51 -12.31
N ASP A 101 -4.83 6.83 -12.51
CA ASP A 101 -5.07 7.80 -11.45
C ASP A 101 -6.42 7.48 -10.80
N LEU A 102 -6.38 6.97 -9.56
CA LEU A 102 -7.57 6.88 -8.73
C LEU A 102 -7.86 8.30 -8.24
N PRO A 103 -9.04 8.88 -8.53
CA PRO A 103 -9.37 10.20 -8.03
C PRO A 103 -9.25 10.23 -6.51
N GLU A 104 -8.70 11.31 -5.97
CA GLU A 104 -8.80 11.58 -4.54
C GLU A 104 -10.27 11.49 -4.11
N ASN A 105 -10.54 10.78 -3.02
CA ASN A 105 -11.88 10.60 -2.46
C ASN A 105 -12.86 9.81 -3.35
N LEU A 106 -12.38 8.75 -4.02
CA LEU A 106 -13.28 7.87 -4.78
C LEU A 106 -14.34 7.24 -3.87
N ALA A 107 -15.61 7.49 -4.20
CA ALA A 107 -16.68 7.11 -3.30
C ALA A 107 -17.19 5.67 -3.50
N CYS A 108 -17.57 4.99 -2.41
CA CYS A 108 -18.22 3.67 -2.41
C CYS A 108 -19.70 3.77 -2.01
N PRO A 109 -20.60 4.28 -2.88
CA PRO A 109 -22.01 4.38 -2.55
C PRO A 109 -22.69 2.99 -2.52
N PRO A 110 -23.71 2.81 -1.68
CA PRO A 110 -24.54 1.61 -1.71
C PRO A 110 -25.15 1.40 -3.10
N GLY A 111 -25.18 0.16 -3.59
CA GLY A 111 -25.67 -0.16 -4.91
C GLY A 111 -24.61 -0.11 -6.00
N CYS A 112 -23.44 0.50 -5.75
CA CYS A 112 -22.32 0.54 -6.68
C CYS A 112 -21.48 -0.74 -6.63
N GLY A 113 -20.84 -1.07 -7.76
CA GLY A 113 -19.90 -2.18 -7.89
C GLY A 113 -18.73 -1.88 -8.82
N GLU A 114 -18.49 -0.60 -9.13
CA GLU A 114 -17.53 -0.19 -10.18
C GLU A 114 -16.09 -0.52 -9.78
N CYS A 115 -15.63 -0.04 -8.63
CA CYS A 115 -14.30 -0.38 -8.11
C CYS A 115 -14.16 -1.89 -7.93
N CYS A 116 -15.20 -2.59 -7.48
CA CYS A 116 -15.17 -4.03 -7.32
C CYS A 116 -14.98 -4.79 -8.65
N ARG A 117 -15.37 -4.20 -9.79
CA ARG A 117 -15.15 -4.76 -11.13
C ARG A 117 -13.86 -4.30 -11.77
N SER A 118 -13.30 -3.15 -11.39
CA SER A 118 -12.16 -2.58 -12.13
C SER A 118 -10.87 -2.47 -11.32
N TYR A 119 -10.89 -2.86 -10.04
CA TYR A 119 -9.75 -2.75 -9.12
C TYR A 119 -9.46 -4.08 -8.41
N GLU A 120 -8.18 -4.36 -8.12
CA GLU A 120 -7.70 -5.52 -7.35
C GLU A 120 -7.11 -5.06 -6.02
N PRO A 121 -7.89 -5.10 -4.92
CA PRO A 121 -7.43 -4.57 -3.65
C PRO A 121 -6.29 -5.38 -3.06
N PHE A 122 -5.22 -4.71 -2.64
CA PHE A 122 -4.15 -5.28 -1.86
C PHE A 122 -4.66 -5.69 -0.48
N VAL A 123 -4.06 -6.77 0.05
CA VAL A 123 -4.40 -7.29 1.38
C VAL A 123 -3.15 -7.54 2.21
N SER A 124 -3.14 -6.97 3.41
CA SER A 124 -2.16 -7.28 4.46
C SER A 124 -2.49 -8.59 5.18
N ARG A 125 -1.62 -9.03 6.10
CA ARG A 125 -1.91 -10.18 6.98
C ARG A 125 -3.12 -9.88 7.88
N GLU A 126 -3.17 -8.66 8.39
CA GLU A 126 -4.23 -8.16 9.27
C GLU A 126 -5.57 -8.12 8.54
N ASP A 127 -5.58 -7.74 7.26
CA ASP A 127 -6.79 -7.79 6.43
C ASP A 127 -7.29 -9.22 6.22
N VAL A 128 -6.39 -10.16 5.95
CA VAL A 128 -6.76 -11.57 5.81
C VAL A 128 -7.30 -12.13 7.13
N GLN A 129 -6.70 -11.77 8.26
CA GLN A 129 -7.22 -12.15 9.58
C GLN A 129 -8.62 -11.57 9.82
N ARG A 130 -8.83 -10.29 9.49
CA ARG A 130 -10.13 -9.62 9.64
C ARG A 130 -11.24 -10.29 8.81
N ILE A 131 -10.92 -10.70 7.58
CA ILE A 131 -11.84 -11.45 6.72
C ILE A 131 -12.10 -12.86 7.30
N ALA A 132 -11.06 -13.50 7.85
CA ALA A 132 -11.18 -14.81 8.47
C ALA A 132 -12.14 -14.74 9.67
N ASP A 133 -11.95 -13.77 10.55
CA ASP A 133 -12.80 -13.53 11.72
C ASP A 133 -14.25 -13.24 11.32
N HIS A 134 -14.46 -12.47 10.25
CA HIS A 134 -15.80 -12.16 9.73
C HIS A 134 -16.59 -13.41 9.30
N PHE A 135 -15.90 -14.40 8.73
CA PHE A 135 -16.54 -15.65 8.28
C PHE A 135 -16.42 -16.80 9.29
N GLY A 136 -15.72 -16.61 10.41
CA GLY A 136 -15.39 -17.69 11.34
C GLY A 136 -14.48 -18.76 10.72
N LEU A 137 -13.62 -18.37 9.78
CA LEU A 137 -12.67 -19.26 9.10
C LEU A 137 -11.28 -19.12 9.71
N SER A 138 -10.42 -20.10 9.44
CA SER A 138 -8.99 -19.97 9.78
C SER A 138 -8.28 -19.03 8.80
N TYR A 139 -7.18 -18.40 9.25
CA TYR A 139 -6.32 -17.58 8.38
C TYR A 139 -5.84 -18.34 7.13
N PRO A 140 -5.27 -19.57 7.24
CA PRO A 140 -4.77 -20.29 6.06
C PRO A 140 -5.88 -20.62 5.06
N GLU A 141 -7.07 -20.93 5.57
CA GLU A 141 -8.23 -21.20 4.73
C GLU A 141 -8.71 -19.94 4.00
N THR A 142 -8.78 -18.81 4.69
CA THR A 142 -9.18 -17.52 4.12
C THR A 142 -8.20 -17.09 3.03
N LEU A 143 -6.90 -17.19 3.31
CA LEU A 143 -5.84 -16.88 2.37
C LEU A 143 -5.96 -17.76 1.10
N ARG A 144 -6.25 -19.05 1.25
CA ARG A 144 -6.45 -19.96 0.11
C ARG A 144 -7.70 -19.63 -0.69
N ARG A 145 -8.82 -19.34 -0.01
CA ARG A 145 -10.12 -19.13 -0.65
C ARG A 145 -10.21 -17.79 -1.37
N TYR A 146 -9.69 -16.72 -0.78
CA TYR A 146 -10.02 -15.35 -1.22
C TYR A 146 -8.84 -14.51 -1.70
N VAL A 147 -7.60 -14.98 -1.56
CA VAL A 147 -6.40 -14.19 -1.89
C VAL A 147 -5.56 -14.84 -2.98
N ASN A 148 -5.18 -14.06 -3.98
CA ASN A 148 -4.10 -14.38 -4.91
C ASN A 148 -2.79 -14.04 -4.21
N LYS A 149 -2.09 -15.06 -3.69
CA LYS A 149 -0.87 -14.86 -2.90
C LYS A 149 0.24 -14.28 -3.78
N ARG A 150 0.64 -13.06 -3.46
CA ARG A 150 1.81 -12.42 -4.04
C ARG A 150 2.35 -11.41 -3.03
N PRO A 151 3.25 -11.85 -2.14
CA PRO A 151 3.77 -10.96 -1.13
C PRO A 151 4.55 -9.82 -1.79
N SER A 152 4.38 -8.61 -1.25
CA SER A 152 5.23 -7.47 -1.60
C SER A 152 6.67 -7.71 -1.08
N ALA A 153 7.63 -6.99 -1.65
CA ALA A 153 9.05 -7.16 -1.32
C ALA A 153 9.38 -6.80 0.15
N ASP A 154 8.67 -5.80 0.70
CA ASP A 154 8.71 -5.38 2.10
C ASP A 154 7.86 -6.28 3.02
N GLY A 155 7.07 -7.18 2.45
CA GLY A 155 6.16 -8.08 3.17
C GLY A 155 4.95 -7.41 3.80
N SER A 156 4.66 -6.13 3.51
CA SER A 156 3.48 -5.41 4.01
C SER A 156 2.17 -6.00 3.49
N THR A 157 2.18 -6.46 2.23
CA THR A 157 1.05 -7.06 1.53
C THR A 157 1.33 -8.53 1.29
N VAL A 158 0.31 -9.39 1.43
CA VAL A 158 0.41 -10.83 1.15
C VAL A 158 -0.14 -11.24 -0.22
N GLY A 159 -0.82 -10.32 -0.89
CA GLY A 159 -1.41 -10.51 -2.21
C GLY A 159 -2.55 -9.53 -2.47
N TRP A 160 -3.45 -9.91 -3.35
CA TRP A 160 -4.69 -9.17 -3.62
C TRP A 160 -5.92 -10.06 -3.53
N LEU A 161 -7.08 -9.44 -3.35
CA LEU A 161 -8.35 -10.16 -3.37
C LEU A 161 -8.62 -10.78 -4.75
N LYS A 162 -9.12 -12.02 -4.73
CA LYS A 162 -9.52 -12.72 -5.95
C LYS A 162 -10.68 -12.01 -6.66
N LYS A 163 -10.66 -12.16 -7.99
CA LYS A 163 -11.81 -11.91 -8.86
C LYS A 163 -12.55 -13.22 -9.14
N THR A 164 -13.78 -13.13 -9.65
CA THR A 164 -14.58 -14.29 -10.08
C THR A 164 -14.03 -14.94 -11.36
N GLY A 165 -13.17 -14.23 -12.10
CA GLY A 165 -12.48 -14.72 -13.29
C GLY A 165 -11.07 -14.12 -13.43
N PRO A 166 -10.37 -14.37 -14.54
CA PRO A 166 -8.98 -13.97 -14.74
C PRO A 166 -8.80 -12.53 -15.22
N ALA A 167 -9.85 -11.85 -15.68
CA ALA A 167 -9.75 -10.49 -16.19
C ALA A 167 -9.87 -9.47 -15.06
N LEU A 168 -9.16 -8.34 -15.17
CA LEU A 168 -9.28 -7.24 -14.20
C LEU A 168 -10.72 -6.77 -14.06
N SER A 169 -11.46 -6.72 -15.18
CA SER A 169 -12.88 -6.34 -15.30
C SER A 169 -13.85 -7.32 -14.61
N ASP A 170 -13.38 -8.50 -14.22
CA ASP A 170 -14.22 -9.46 -13.52
C ASP A 170 -14.54 -8.95 -12.10
N PRO A 171 -15.75 -9.22 -11.59
CA PRO A 171 -16.13 -8.85 -10.24
C PRO A 171 -15.20 -9.40 -9.16
N CYS A 172 -14.98 -8.63 -8.09
CA CYS A 172 -14.43 -9.15 -6.83
C CYS A 172 -15.28 -10.32 -6.32
N VAL A 173 -14.65 -11.35 -5.74
CA VAL A 173 -15.33 -12.52 -5.15
C VAL A 173 -16.34 -12.18 -4.06
N PHE A 174 -16.29 -10.98 -3.49
CA PHE A 174 -17.23 -10.51 -2.48
C PHE A 174 -18.32 -9.58 -3.03
N LEU A 175 -18.29 -9.22 -4.32
CA LEU A 175 -19.35 -8.41 -4.92
C LEU A 175 -20.61 -9.26 -5.07
N LYS A 176 -21.72 -8.79 -4.50
CA LYS A 176 -23.03 -9.44 -4.58
C LYS A 176 -24.01 -8.54 -5.30
N GLU A 177 -24.69 -9.07 -6.30
CA GLU A 177 -25.85 -8.41 -6.92
C GLU A 177 -27.12 -8.85 -6.18
N ASN A 178 -27.81 -7.90 -5.54
CA ASN A 178 -29.03 -8.19 -4.78
C ASN A 178 -30.29 -8.02 -5.65
N ARG A 179 -30.22 -7.10 -6.61
CA ARG A 179 -31.25 -6.81 -7.62
C ARG A 179 -30.52 -6.37 -8.89
N PRO A 180 -31.14 -6.50 -10.08
CA PRO A 180 -30.52 -6.11 -11.33
C PRO A 180 -29.93 -4.69 -11.25
N GLY A 181 -28.61 -4.57 -11.44
CA GLY A 181 -27.89 -3.30 -11.40
C GLY A 181 -27.63 -2.72 -10.01
N HIS A 182 -27.94 -3.44 -8.93
CA HIS A 182 -27.72 -2.99 -7.55
C HIS A 182 -26.82 -3.96 -6.78
N PHE A 183 -25.60 -3.49 -6.50
CA PHE A 183 -24.54 -4.29 -5.90
C PHE A 183 -24.28 -3.94 -4.43
N THR A 184 -23.72 -4.91 -3.69
CA THR A 184 -23.25 -4.75 -2.32
C THR A 184 -21.98 -5.54 -2.08
N CYS A 185 -21.13 -5.06 -1.17
CA CYS A 185 -19.97 -5.82 -0.72
C CYS A 185 -20.39 -6.83 0.35
N GLY A 186 -20.09 -8.11 0.12
CA GLY A 186 -20.36 -9.19 1.06
C GLY A 186 -19.51 -9.17 2.33
N ILE A 187 -18.46 -8.35 2.38
CA ILE A 187 -17.55 -8.17 3.53
C ILE A 187 -17.41 -6.70 3.93
N TYR A 188 -18.45 -5.87 3.75
CA TYR A 188 -18.32 -4.41 3.92
C TYR A 188 -17.66 -3.98 5.26
N GLU A 189 -18.05 -4.64 6.36
CA GLU A 189 -17.51 -4.42 7.71
C GLU A 189 -16.09 -4.95 7.90
N ALA A 190 -15.68 -5.93 7.09
CA ALA A 190 -14.39 -6.60 7.14
C ALA A 190 -13.52 -6.28 5.91
N ARG A 191 -13.84 -5.17 5.21
CA ARG A 191 -13.07 -4.71 4.05
C ARG A 191 -11.58 -4.60 4.39
N PRO A 192 -10.69 -4.96 3.46
CA PRO A 192 -9.28 -4.61 3.53
C PRO A 192 -9.09 -3.10 3.68
N ASN A 193 -7.97 -2.66 4.25
CA ASN A 193 -7.64 -1.24 4.37
C ASN A 193 -7.75 -0.51 3.02
N ASP A 194 -7.22 -1.11 1.96
CA ASP A 194 -7.27 -0.61 0.59
C ASP A 194 -8.70 -0.33 0.10
N CYS A 195 -9.64 -1.21 0.43
CA CYS A 195 -11.07 -1.01 0.14
C CYS A 195 -11.76 0.01 1.05
N ARG A 196 -11.18 0.34 2.21
CA ARG A 196 -11.73 1.32 3.17
C ARG A 196 -11.35 2.75 2.80
N GLU A 197 -10.29 2.94 2.01
CA GLU A 197 -9.95 4.23 1.43
C GLU A 197 -11.09 4.78 0.56
N PHE A 198 -11.89 3.89 -0.04
CA PHE A 198 -13.13 4.28 -0.71
C PHE A 198 -14.20 4.71 0.30
N SER A 199 -14.37 6.03 0.41
CA SER A 199 -15.32 6.64 1.34
C SER A 199 -16.75 6.49 0.84
N PRO A 200 -17.72 6.03 1.63
CA PRO A 200 -19.13 6.13 1.22
C PRO A 200 -19.48 7.60 0.93
N ILE A 201 -20.19 7.90 -0.18
CA ILE A 201 -20.52 9.29 -0.56
C ILE A 201 -21.05 10.06 0.65
N GLY A 202 -20.33 11.13 1.01
CA GLY A 202 -20.83 12.20 1.88
C GLY A 202 -20.52 12.11 3.36
N CYS A 203 -19.38 11.57 3.81
CA CYS A 203 -19.01 11.64 5.23
C CYS A 203 -17.52 11.66 5.55
N GLU A 204 -17.12 12.71 6.25
CA GLU A 204 -16.77 12.53 7.66
C GLU A 204 -18.01 11.98 8.41
N ASP A 205 -17.91 10.77 8.98
CA ASP A 205 -18.88 10.11 9.90
C ASP A 205 -20.25 9.49 9.42
N VAL A 206 -20.34 8.62 8.39
CA VAL A 206 -21.62 7.89 8.11
C VAL A 206 -21.80 6.61 8.92
N ASP A 207 -20.71 5.93 9.30
CA ASP A 207 -20.77 4.51 9.69
C ASP A 207 -21.65 4.28 10.94
N ALA A 208 -21.62 5.19 11.90
CA ALA A 208 -22.49 5.11 13.07
C ALA A 208 -23.98 5.34 12.72
N SER A 209 -24.28 6.37 11.92
CA SER A 209 -25.68 6.81 11.72
C SER A 209 -26.46 5.92 10.76
N ARG A 210 -25.82 5.25 9.81
CA ARG A 210 -26.47 4.29 8.90
C ARG A 210 -26.71 2.94 9.58
N TRP A 211 -25.75 2.45 10.36
CA TRP A 211 -25.91 1.22 11.13
C TRP A 211 -27.05 1.32 12.14
N GLU A 212 -27.20 2.45 12.84
CA GLU A 212 -28.35 2.66 13.73
C GLU A 212 -29.69 2.72 12.99
N ARG A 213 -29.72 3.31 11.78
CA ARG A 213 -30.92 3.35 10.93
C ARG A 213 -31.29 1.95 10.41
N GLU A 214 -30.31 1.14 10.04
CA GLU A 214 -30.50 -0.25 9.58
C GLU A 214 -30.98 -1.15 10.74
N LYS A 215 -30.38 -1.01 11.94
CA LYS A 215 -30.86 -1.68 13.17
C LYS A 215 -32.29 -1.30 13.52
N ALA A 216 -32.62 -0.02 13.44
CA ALA A 216 -33.97 0.47 13.70
C ALA A 216 -34.99 -0.07 12.68
N ARG A 217 -34.62 -0.19 11.40
CA ARG A 217 -35.47 -0.79 10.36
C ARG A 217 -35.72 -2.28 10.63
N ARG A 218 -34.68 -3.06 10.91
CA ARG A 218 -34.79 -4.50 11.22
C ARG A 218 -35.63 -4.77 12.47
N LYS A 219 -35.52 -3.92 13.50
CA LYS A 219 -36.35 -4.00 14.71
C LYS A 219 -37.84 -3.74 14.43
N LYS A 220 -38.15 -2.81 13.52
CA LYS A 220 -39.54 -2.53 13.09
C LYS A 220 -40.13 -3.67 12.25
N GLU A 221 -39.35 -4.26 11.36
CA GLU A 221 -39.77 -5.41 10.55
C GLU A 221 -40.07 -6.64 11.43
N HIS A 222 -39.23 -6.91 12.44
CA HIS A 222 -39.51 -7.97 13.42
C HIS A 222 -40.72 -7.70 14.32
N ALA A 223 -40.99 -6.44 14.68
CA ALA A 223 -42.18 -6.07 15.45
C ALA A 223 -43.47 -6.14 14.61
N GLY A 224 -43.40 -5.81 13.32
CA GLY A 224 -44.51 -5.91 12.36
C GLY A 224 -44.91 -7.36 12.05
N GLY A 225 -43.93 -8.25 11.90
CA GLY A 225 -44.19 -9.68 11.66
C GLY A 225 -44.85 -10.42 12.83
N ARG A 226 -44.79 -9.85 14.06
CA ARG A 226 -45.44 -10.42 15.25
C ARG A 226 -46.91 -10.00 15.39
N LYS A 227 -47.35 -8.95 14.68
CA LYS A 227 -48.74 -8.46 14.67
C LYS A 227 -49.62 -9.09 13.59
N SER A 228 -49.07 -9.70 12.54
CA SER A 228 -49.87 -10.38 11.49
C SER A 228 -50.08 -11.88 11.73
N ARG A 229 -49.67 -12.41 12.89
CA ARG A 229 -49.84 -13.82 13.31
C ARG A 229 -50.76 -13.99 14.52
N ARG A 230 -51.63 -13.01 14.81
CA ARG A 230 -52.71 -13.12 15.79
C ARG A 230 -54.05 -12.90 15.13
#